data_AF-A0A1I7RU37-F1
#
_entry.id   AF-A0A1I7RU37-F1
#
_cell.length_a   1.000
_cell.length_b   1.000
_cell.length_c   1.000
_cell.angle_alpha   90.00
_cell.angle_beta   90.00
_cell.angle_gamma   90.00
#
_symmetry.space_group_name_H-M   'P 1'
#
loop_
_entity.id
_entity.type
_entity.pdbx_description
1 polymer ?
#
loop_
_entity_poly.entity_id
_entity_poly.type
_entity_poly.pdbx_seq_one_letter_code
_entity_poly.pdbx_strand_id
1 'polypeptide(L)'
;MRLLYHGEERGIVMDSGDDYSDCGDYDVDYYDDSYHFEPETTNADPESVDYQCLTVAEVETLINNEVAKLCDAIPSFVPSHAKLVLCLNNWDIARIQEEYTQDPARFLEKNGLKTIEKTAKSDIPTSSSSSLLSTKRPRISPKSKSQPVEIEAKSSENECGVCCEQNESLSTLICGHPFCDECWIAYMRTQVDDGNSIRIECMQQHCQLYCTEDFVAKIIPNTPDVRDKYERNCFREFIQSNPYLRFCPGVNCQMISYCKSDKPHRCICTKCETSYCIKCGQDYHAPATCDILKKWQVKCADDSETANYISAHTKDCPNCHACIEKNGGCNHMQCTKCKHHFCWMCFRDWKSHGSEYYECSRYRENPAIAQEANHLKARRALEKYLHYFERFENHSKSLKMEEDLRNKIKAKIDEKVANHEGTWIDWQYLHDAASLLTKCRYTLQYTYPFAYYMDGDPRKELFQYQQAQLEKEIEELSWKVERAETTDRGDLENQMHVAEQKRRTLLQDFFN
;
A
#
# COMPACT_ATOMS: atom_id res chain seq x y z
N MET A 1 -15.82 -27.79 73.28
CA MET A 1 -16.73 -28.43 74.26
C MET A 1 -17.42 -29.58 73.57
N ARG A 2 -17.32 -30.78 74.15
CA ARG A 2 -18.12 -31.96 73.80
C ARG A 2 -19.62 -31.63 73.86
N LEU A 3 -20.43 -32.23 73.00
CA LEU A 3 -21.40 -33.26 73.42
C LEU A 3 -22.04 -33.95 72.21
N LEU A 4 -22.00 -35.27 72.28
CA LEU A 4 -22.68 -36.26 71.44
C LEU A 4 -24.15 -36.37 71.87
N TYR A 5 -25.04 -36.75 70.95
CA TYR A 5 -26.15 -37.67 71.28
C TYR A 5 -26.48 -38.55 70.07
N HIS A 6 -26.36 -39.86 70.29
CA HIS A 6 -26.85 -40.95 69.46
C HIS A 6 -28.32 -41.26 69.79
N GLY A 7 -29.02 -41.89 68.84
CA GLY A 7 -30.32 -42.54 69.02
C GLY A 7 -30.63 -43.51 67.87
N GLU A 8 -30.20 -44.76 68.05
CA GLU A 8 -30.67 -46.04 67.47
C GLU A 8 -32.21 -46.19 67.57
N GLU A 9 -32.97 -47.10 66.96
CA GLU A 9 -32.86 -48.27 66.07
C GLU A 9 -34.33 -48.71 65.77
N ARG A 10 -34.58 -49.44 64.68
CA ARG A 10 -35.36 -50.70 64.58
C ARG A 10 -36.08 -50.86 63.24
N GLY A 11 -35.75 -51.97 62.56
CA GLY A 11 -36.34 -52.39 61.30
C GLY A 11 -37.52 -53.36 61.46
N ILE A 12 -38.09 -53.74 60.31
CA ILE A 12 -38.91 -54.94 60.07
C ILE A 12 -38.58 -55.44 58.65
N VAL A 13 -38.50 -56.77 58.51
CA VAL A 13 -38.07 -57.55 57.34
C VAL A 13 -39.28 -58.31 56.76
N MET A 14 -39.20 -58.69 55.46
CA MET A 14 -39.89 -59.81 54.75
C MET A 14 -41.36 -59.58 54.32
N ASP A 15 -41.89 -60.02 53.16
CA ASP A 15 -41.42 -60.83 52.02
C ASP A 15 -42.50 -60.84 50.88
N SER A 16 -42.05 -61.18 49.66
CA SER A 16 -42.68 -61.87 48.51
C SER A 16 -43.91 -61.35 47.72
N GLY A 17 -43.79 -61.43 46.38
CA GLY A 17 -44.89 -61.45 45.41
C GLY A 17 -44.48 -61.07 43.97
N ASP A 18 -44.00 -62.03 43.19
CA ASP A 18 -43.74 -61.93 41.74
C ASP A 18 -45.06 -61.89 40.93
N ASP A 19 -45.14 -61.07 39.88
CA ASP A 19 -45.92 -61.39 38.67
C ASP A 19 -45.30 -60.75 37.41
N TYR A 20 -45.37 -61.49 36.32
CA TYR A 20 -44.64 -61.31 35.07
C TYR A 20 -45.37 -60.40 34.05
N SER A 21 -44.56 -59.79 33.17
CA SER A 21 -44.84 -59.41 31.77
C SER A 21 -45.48 -58.03 31.53
N ASP A 22 -44.69 -57.08 31.00
CA ASP A 22 -44.84 -56.67 29.59
C ASP A 22 -43.61 -55.88 29.13
N CYS A 23 -43.15 -56.21 27.91
CA CYS A 23 -42.00 -55.61 27.25
C CYS A 23 -42.39 -54.30 26.56
N GLY A 24 -41.73 -53.21 26.92
CA GLY A 24 -41.75 -51.96 26.17
C GLY A 24 -40.36 -51.37 26.18
N ASP A 25 -39.67 -51.48 25.05
CA ASP A 25 -38.43 -50.75 24.75
C ASP A 25 -38.66 -49.25 24.95
N TYR A 26 -37.95 -48.67 25.91
CA TYR A 26 -37.71 -47.24 25.96
C TYR A 26 -36.23 -47.06 25.60
N ASP A 27 -35.97 -46.95 24.30
CA ASP A 27 -34.72 -46.37 23.80
C ASP A 27 -34.57 -44.98 24.43
N VAL A 28 -33.66 -44.89 25.40
CA VAL A 28 -33.16 -43.62 25.88
C VAL A 28 -32.15 -43.17 24.83
N ASP A 29 -32.63 -42.37 23.88
CA ASP A 29 -31.81 -41.70 22.87
C ASP A 29 -30.68 -40.95 23.56
N TYR A 30 -29.51 -41.58 23.56
CA TYR A 30 -28.23 -40.93 23.77
C TYR A 30 -28.10 -39.92 22.63
N TYR A 31 -28.34 -38.64 22.92
CA TYR A 31 -28.04 -37.55 21.99
C TYR A 31 -26.52 -37.58 21.72
N ASP A 32 -26.15 -38.35 20.69
CA ASP A 32 -24.94 -38.21 19.93
C ASP A 32 -25.03 -36.88 19.18
N ASP A 33 -24.69 -35.78 19.84
CA ASP A 33 -24.26 -34.57 19.14
C ASP A 33 -22.85 -34.82 18.58
N SER A 34 -22.78 -35.76 17.64
CA SER A 34 -21.74 -35.77 16.63
C SER A 34 -21.93 -34.47 15.84
N TYR A 35 -21.24 -33.43 16.29
CA TYR A 35 -20.99 -32.24 15.49
C TYR A 35 -20.43 -32.70 14.15
N HIS A 36 -21.33 -32.83 13.17
CA HIS A 36 -20.98 -32.83 11.78
C HIS A 36 -20.25 -31.51 11.54
N PHE A 37 -18.92 -31.59 11.55
CA PHE A 37 -18.05 -30.59 10.96
C PHE A 37 -18.37 -30.62 9.46
N GLU A 38 -19.41 -29.89 9.07
CA GLU A 38 -19.50 -29.42 7.69
C GLU A 38 -18.26 -28.56 7.48
N PRO A 39 -17.34 -28.96 6.58
CA PRO A 39 -16.19 -28.12 6.30
C PRO A 39 -16.76 -26.85 5.68
N GLU A 40 -16.77 -25.75 6.44
CA GLU A 40 -17.07 -24.43 5.91
C GLU A 40 -16.09 -24.18 4.75
N THR A 41 -16.62 -24.36 3.56
CA THR A 41 -15.95 -24.14 2.29
C THR A 41 -16.06 -22.65 1.96
N THR A 42 -15.51 -21.80 2.84
CA THR A 42 -14.92 -20.50 2.47
C THR A 42 -13.69 -20.25 3.33
N ASN A 43 -12.80 -21.24 3.40
CA ASN A 43 -11.51 -21.21 4.11
C ASN A 43 -10.45 -20.30 3.44
N ALA A 44 -10.89 -19.29 2.69
CA ALA A 44 -10.03 -18.35 2.01
C ALA A 44 -9.51 -17.30 3.02
N ASP A 45 -8.19 -17.15 3.10
CA ASP A 45 -7.57 -16.06 3.84
C ASP A 45 -8.15 -14.73 3.33
N PRO A 46 -8.67 -13.81 4.16
CA PRO A 46 -9.19 -12.51 3.70
C PRO A 46 -8.18 -11.72 2.85
N GLU A 47 -6.90 -12.08 2.97
CA GLU A 47 -5.77 -11.51 2.23
C GLU A 47 -5.52 -12.18 0.87
N SER A 48 -6.13 -13.34 0.59
CA SER A 48 -5.91 -14.09 -0.66
C SER A 48 -6.63 -13.42 -1.82
N VAL A 49 -5.84 -12.90 -2.76
CA VAL A 49 -6.33 -12.36 -4.03
C VAL A 49 -5.40 -12.79 -5.14
N ASP A 50 -5.99 -13.09 -6.29
CA ASP A 50 -5.26 -13.42 -7.50
C ASP A 50 -4.59 -12.16 -8.07
N TYR A 51 -3.27 -12.24 -8.25
CA TYR A 51 -2.47 -11.24 -8.94
C TYR A 51 -1.48 -11.94 -9.88
N GLN A 52 -0.98 -11.19 -10.85
CA GLN A 52 0.02 -11.67 -11.80
C GLN A 52 1.30 -10.87 -11.65
N CYS A 53 2.46 -11.52 -11.72
CA CYS A 53 3.74 -10.83 -11.87
C CYS A 53 4.12 -10.85 -13.35
N LEU A 54 4.14 -9.68 -13.96
CA LEU A 54 4.36 -9.48 -15.39
C LEU A 54 5.75 -8.92 -15.66
N THR A 55 6.29 -9.27 -16.80
CA THR A 55 7.48 -8.66 -17.40
C THR A 55 7.16 -7.30 -18.03
N VAL A 56 8.19 -6.50 -18.30
CA VAL A 56 8.04 -5.20 -18.97
C VAL A 56 7.30 -5.34 -20.31
N ALA A 57 7.66 -6.33 -21.13
CA ALA A 57 7.04 -6.55 -22.44
C ALA A 57 5.54 -6.93 -22.35
N GLU A 58 5.16 -7.72 -21.35
CA GLU A 58 3.75 -8.06 -21.10
C GLU A 58 2.96 -6.82 -20.68
N VAL A 59 3.54 -5.95 -19.85
CA VAL A 59 2.91 -4.69 -19.44
C VAL A 59 2.80 -3.70 -20.59
N GLU A 60 3.82 -3.58 -21.43
CA GLU A 60 3.76 -2.77 -22.66
C GLU A 60 2.61 -3.24 -23.57
N THR A 61 2.44 -4.55 -23.71
CA THR A 61 1.33 -5.13 -24.47
C THR A 61 -0.02 -4.77 -23.84
N LEU A 62 -0.16 -4.85 -22.52
CA LEU A 62 -1.36 -4.43 -21.81
C LEU A 62 -1.68 -2.95 -22.02
N ILE A 63 -0.69 -2.08 -21.87
CA ILE A 63 -0.84 -0.62 -22.09
C ILE A 63 -1.26 -0.34 -23.53
N ASN A 64 -0.60 -0.97 -24.50
CA ASN A 64 -0.91 -0.78 -25.93
C ASN A 64 -2.34 -1.25 -26.26
N ASN A 65 -2.83 -2.31 -25.62
CA ASN A 65 -4.21 -2.75 -25.77
C ASN A 65 -5.21 -1.73 -25.21
N GLU A 66 -4.95 -1.12 -24.05
CA GLU A 66 -5.81 -0.06 -23.50
C GLU A 66 -5.77 1.23 -24.35
N VAL A 67 -4.60 1.58 -24.88
CA VAL A 67 -4.43 2.68 -25.83
C VAL A 67 -5.25 2.44 -27.09
N ALA A 68 -5.20 1.23 -27.67
CA ALA A 68 -6.00 0.87 -28.84
C ALA A 68 -7.51 0.98 -28.58
N LYS A 69 -7.99 0.47 -27.43
CA LYS A 69 -9.41 0.60 -27.04
C LYS A 69 -9.85 2.06 -26.96
N LEU A 70 -9.02 2.95 -26.41
CA LEU A 70 -9.35 4.37 -26.35
C LEU A 70 -9.35 5.03 -27.73
N CYS A 71 -8.40 4.70 -28.60
CA CYS A 71 -8.37 5.17 -29.99
C CYS A 71 -9.61 4.70 -30.78
N ASP A 72 -10.07 3.47 -30.57
CA ASP A 72 -11.29 2.94 -31.19
C ASP A 72 -12.54 3.68 -30.68
N ALA A 73 -12.57 4.03 -29.39
CA ALA A 73 -13.67 4.80 -28.79
C ALA A 73 -13.67 6.27 -29.23
N ILE A 74 -12.49 6.87 -29.47
CA ILE A 74 -12.29 8.28 -29.86
C ILE A 74 -11.37 8.34 -31.10
N PRO A 75 -11.92 8.26 -32.32
CA PRO A 75 -11.13 8.17 -33.57
C PRO A 75 -10.26 9.39 -33.90
N SER A 76 -10.44 10.50 -33.19
CA SER A 76 -9.59 11.70 -33.31
C SER A 76 -8.27 11.56 -32.55
N PHE A 77 -8.12 10.57 -31.68
CA PHE A 77 -6.89 10.37 -30.92
C PHE A 77 -5.90 9.50 -31.71
N VAL A 78 -4.64 9.94 -31.71
CA VAL A 78 -3.50 9.10 -32.08
C VAL A 78 -2.95 8.43 -30.82
N PRO A 79 -2.13 7.36 -30.93
CA PRO A 79 -1.62 6.64 -29.76
C PRO A 79 -0.92 7.53 -28.72
N SER A 80 -0.19 8.56 -29.14
CA SER A 80 0.47 9.50 -28.21
C SER A 80 -0.54 10.35 -27.41
N HIS A 81 -1.64 10.79 -28.03
CA HIS A 81 -2.74 11.46 -27.32
C HIS A 81 -3.43 10.50 -26.35
N ALA A 82 -3.72 9.28 -26.78
CA ALA A 82 -4.39 8.29 -25.95
C ALA A 82 -3.57 7.91 -24.71
N LYS A 83 -2.25 7.70 -24.84
CA LYS A 83 -1.35 7.44 -23.71
C LYS A 83 -1.37 8.59 -22.68
N LEU A 84 -1.25 9.83 -23.15
CA LEU A 84 -1.32 11.03 -22.31
C LEU A 84 -2.67 11.08 -21.57
N VAL A 85 -3.77 10.98 -22.30
CA VAL A 85 -5.12 11.08 -21.72
C VAL A 85 -5.41 9.97 -20.72
N LEU A 86 -5.01 8.72 -21.00
CA LEU A 86 -5.15 7.61 -20.05
C LEU A 86 -4.39 7.89 -18.74
N CYS A 87 -3.14 8.35 -18.85
CA CYS A 87 -2.30 8.69 -17.71
C CYS A 87 -2.90 9.83 -16.86
N LEU A 88 -3.47 10.85 -17.50
CA LEU A 88 -4.07 12.00 -16.82
C LEU A 88 -5.43 11.71 -16.16
N ASN A 89 -6.13 10.64 -16.58
CA ASN A 89 -7.53 10.39 -16.19
C ASN A 89 -7.74 9.01 -15.53
N ASN A 90 -6.73 8.50 -14.81
CA ASN A 90 -6.80 7.26 -14.03
C ASN A 90 -7.17 6.01 -14.86
N TRP A 91 -6.89 6.01 -16.17
CA TRP A 91 -7.12 4.85 -17.04
C TRP A 91 -8.60 4.40 -17.14
N ASP A 92 -9.56 5.29 -16.84
CA ASP A 92 -10.99 5.01 -16.97
C ASP A 92 -11.51 5.41 -18.35
N ILE A 93 -11.49 4.45 -19.29
CA ILE A 93 -11.88 4.67 -20.69
C ILE A 93 -13.35 5.13 -20.81
N ALA A 94 -14.26 4.57 -20.01
CA ALA A 94 -15.68 4.91 -20.09
C ALA A 94 -15.92 6.36 -19.67
N ARG A 95 -15.31 6.79 -18.55
CA ARG A 95 -15.39 8.18 -18.09
C ARG A 95 -14.73 9.16 -19.07
N ILE A 96 -13.58 8.80 -19.64
CA ILE A 96 -12.91 9.63 -20.65
C ILE A 96 -13.82 9.82 -21.87
N GLN A 97 -14.44 8.75 -22.36
CA GLN A 97 -15.34 8.81 -23.51
C GLN A 97 -16.57 9.68 -23.22
N GLU A 98 -17.15 9.57 -22.02
CA GLU A 98 -18.27 10.40 -21.58
C GLU A 98 -17.89 11.89 -21.51
N GLU A 99 -16.81 12.24 -20.81
CA GLU A 99 -16.34 13.63 -20.69
C GLU A 99 -16.01 14.23 -22.07
N TYR A 100 -15.36 13.47 -22.95
CA TYR A 100 -15.04 13.91 -24.30
C TYR A 100 -16.30 14.12 -25.16
N THR A 101 -17.31 13.26 -25.03
CA THR A 101 -18.55 13.37 -25.81
C THR A 101 -19.39 14.59 -25.37
N GLN A 102 -19.33 14.96 -24.09
CA GLN A 102 -20.04 16.13 -23.57
C GLN A 102 -19.45 17.45 -24.08
N ASP A 103 -18.12 17.62 -24.01
CA ASP A 103 -17.43 18.83 -24.48
C ASP A 103 -15.99 18.51 -24.93
N PRO A 104 -15.78 18.20 -26.22
CA PRO A 104 -14.46 17.86 -26.75
C PRO A 104 -13.43 18.98 -26.56
N ALA A 105 -13.81 20.24 -26.73
CA ALA A 105 -12.89 21.38 -26.70
C ALA A 105 -12.36 21.60 -25.28
N ARG A 106 -13.26 21.63 -24.30
CA ARG A 106 -12.90 21.78 -22.88
C ARG A 106 -12.12 20.57 -22.37
N PHE A 107 -12.48 19.36 -22.80
CA PHE A 107 -11.74 18.15 -22.43
C PHE A 107 -10.30 18.19 -22.93
N LEU A 108 -10.08 18.58 -24.18
CA LEU A 108 -8.74 18.69 -24.76
C LEU A 108 -7.90 19.75 -24.03
N GLU A 109 -8.47 20.93 -23.76
CA GLU A 109 -7.80 21.99 -23.02
C GLU A 109 -7.40 21.54 -21.60
N LYS A 110 -8.32 20.89 -20.87
CA LYS A 110 -8.06 20.30 -19.53
C LYS A 110 -6.90 19.30 -19.55
N ASN A 111 -6.72 18.58 -20.66
CA ASN A 111 -5.67 17.57 -20.83
C ASN A 111 -4.43 18.10 -21.56
N GLY A 112 -4.30 19.43 -21.72
CA GLY A 112 -3.15 20.06 -22.37
C GLY A 112 -2.97 19.62 -23.83
N LEU A 113 -4.07 19.38 -24.53
CA LEU A 113 -4.12 19.02 -25.95
C LEU A 113 -4.90 20.06 -26.77
N LYS A 114 -4.66 20.08 -28.08
CA LYS A 114 -5.49 20.76 -29.07
C LYS A 114 -5.72 19.82 -30.25
N THR A 115 -6.87 19.92 -30.90
CA THR A 115 -7.14 19.18 -32.14
C THR A 115 -6.68 19.95 -33.35
N ILE A 116 -6.23 19.21 -34.38
CA ILE A 116 -6.08 19.73 -35.74
C ILE A 116 -7.49 19.82 -36.31
N GLU A 117 -8.04 21.03 -36.44
CA GLU A 117 -9.21 21.22 -37.29
C GLU A 117 -8.81 20.81 -38.71
N LYS A 118 -9.36 19.69 -39.22
CA LYS A 118 -9.20 19.33 -40.63
C LYS A 118 -9.93 20.38 -41.46
N THR A 119 -9.25 21.45 -41.87
CA THR A 119 -9.73 22.36 -42.90
C THR A 119 -9.81 21.60 -44.22
N ALA A 120 -10.98 21.06 -44.53
CA ALA A 120 -11.32 20.53 -45.83
C ALA A 120 -12.51 21.30 -46.40
N LYS A 121 -12.19 22.35 -47.17
CA LYS A 121 -12.84 22.86 -48.40
C LYS A 121 -12.77 24.39 -48.47
N SER A 122 -12.02 24.91 -49.43
CA SER A 122 -12.59 25.60 -50.60
C SER A 122 -11.49 26.17 -51.50
N ASP A 123 -11.48 25.66 -52.73
CA ASP A 123 -11.41 26.41 -53.98
C ASP A 123 -10.11 27.08 -54.42
N ILE A 124 -9.51 26.39 -55.39
CA ILE A 124 -8.65 26.90 -56.46
C ILE A 124 -9.46 27.90 -57.32
N PRO A 125 -8.96 29.11 -57.61
CA PRO A 125 -9.40 29.86 -58.77
C PRO A 125 -8.39 29.69 -59.90
N THR A 126 -8.87 29.06 -60.97
CA THR A 126 -8.25 28.95 -62.28
C THR A 126 -8.03 30.33 -62.90
N SER A 127 -6.82 30.56 -63.42
CA SER A 127 -6.47 31.73 -64.22
C SER A 127 -7.16 31.73 -65.57
N SER A 128 -7.78 32.85 -65.96
CA SER A 128 -8.09 33.19 -67.36
C SER A 128 -8.29 34.71 -67.52
N SER A 129 -7.23 35.37 -67.95
CA SER A 129 -7.18 36.29 -69.10
C SER A 129 -8.15 37.49 -69.22
N SER A 130 -7.55 38.69 -69.10
CA SER A 130 -7.56 39.76 -70.13
C SER A 130 -8.57 40.93 -70.06
N SER A 131 -7.96 42.13 -69.95
CA SER A 131 -8.16 43.32 -70.81
C SER A 131 -8.94 44.56 -70.33
N LEU A 132 -8.14 45.63 -70.14
CA LEU A 132 -8.25 46.99 -70.73
C LEU A 132 -9.15 48.10 -70.12
N LEU A 133 -8.44 49.19 -69.76
CA LEU A 133 -8.66 50.63 -70.04
C LEU A 133 -9.70 51.49 -69.25
N SER A 134 -9.13 52.51 -68.58
CA SER A 134 -9.28 53.96 -68.86
C SER A 134 -9.98 54.88 -67.83
N THR A 135 -9.14 55.71 -67.19
CA THR A 135 -9.24 57.18 -66.99
C THR A 135 -10.43 57.83 -66.26
N LYS A 136 -10.17 58.57 -65.17
CA LYS A 136 -10.04 60.05 -65.11
C LYS A 136 -9.92 60.60 -63.66
N ARG A 137 -9.02 61.58 -63.49
CA ARG A 137 -8.78 62.51 -62.35
C ARG A 137 -9.77 63.72 -62.41
N PRO A 138 -9.69 64.77 -61.54
CA PRO A 138 -9.40 64.89 -60.09
C PRO A 138 -10.34 65.90 -59.35
N ARG A 139 -10.34 66.00 -58.00
CA ARG A 139 -10.59 67.30 -57.32
C ARG A 139 -10.08 67.41 -55.87
N ILE A 140 -9.00 68.18 -55.72
CA ILE A 140 -8.66 69.26 -54.76
C ILE A 140 -8.93 69.07 -53.25
N SER A 141 -7.84 69.26 -52.49
CA SER A 141 -7.66 69.28 -51.02
C SER A 141 -8.02 70.62 -50.36
N PRO A 142 -7.98 70.77 -49.01
CA PRO A 142 -6.70 71.11 -48.35
C PRO A 142 -6.48 70.53 -46.92
N LYS A 143 -5.22 70.07 -46.72
CA LYS A 143 -4.28 70.19 -45.57
C LYS A 143 -4.78 70.28 -44.10
N SER A 144 -4.27 69.35 -43.27
CA SER A 144 -3.33 69.60 -42.14
C SER A 144 -2.91 68.25 -41.49
N LYS A 145 -1.73 67.71 -41.85
CA LYS A 145 -0.48 67.60 -41.05
C LYS A 145 -0.63 67.12 -39.59
N SER A 146 -0.42 65.83 -39.38
CA SER A 146 0.55 65.27 -38.42
C SER A 146 0.74 63.76 -38.71
N GLN A 147 1.87 63.38 -39.31
CA GLN A 147 2.25 61.98 -39.52
C GLN A 147 2.85 61.42 -38.21
N PRO A 148 2.40 60.25 -37.73
CA PRO A 148 3.24 59.35 -36.97
C PRO A 148 4.12 58.55 -37.95
N VAL A 149 5.38 58.35 -37.56
CA VAL A 149 6.35 57.50 -38.25
C VAL A 149 5.86 56.06 -38.18
N GLU A 150 5.55 55.46 -39.32
CA GLU A 150 5.39 54.01 -39.45
C GLU A 150 6.78 53.37 -39.29
N ILE A 151 7.01 52.75 -38.14
CA ILE A 151 8.09 51.77 -37.97
C ILE A 151 7.54 50.47 -38.55
N GLU A 152 7.86 50.20 -39.81
CA GLU A 152 7.74 48.85 -40.38
C GLU A 152 8.69 47.92 -39.62
N ALA A 153 8.18 47.26 -38.59
CA ALA A 153 8.85 46.13 -37.98
C ALA A 153 8.74 44.95 -38.94
N LYS A 154 9.74 44.78 -39.82
CA LYS A 154 10.00 43.47 -40.44
C LYS A 154 10.36 42.50 -39.31
N SER A 155 9.40 41.70 -38.88
CA SER A 155 9.69 40.52 -38.06
C SER A 155 10.64 39.62 -38.83
N SER A 156 11.83 39.39 -38.28
CA SER A 156 12.73 38.30 -38.65
C SER A 156 11.93 36.99 -38.61
N GLU A 157 11.54 36.44 -39.76
CA GLU A 157 10.66 35.25 -39.84
C GLU A 157 11.23 33.97 -39.20
N ASN A 158 12.44 34.02 -38.63
CA ASN A 158 13.23 32.86 -38.19
C ASN A 158 13.98 33.08 -36.85
N GLU A 159 13.53 34.01 -36.01
CA GLU A 159 14.16 34.25 -34.71
C GLU A 159 13.57 33.36 -33.61
N CYS A 160 14.43 32.69 -32.85
CA CYS A 160 14.01 31.82 -31.75
C CYS A 160 13.64 32.64 -30.51
N GLY A 161 12.45 32.40 -29.94
CA GLY A 161 11.97 33.11 -28.74
C GLY A 161 12.72 32.82 -27.43
N VAL A 162 13.69 31.89 -27.43
CA VAL A 162 14.48 31.51 -26.26
C VAL A 162 15.93 32.01 -26.35
N CYS A 163 16.65 31.67 -27.43
CA CYS A 163 18.04 32.11 -27.61
C CYS A 163 18.17 33.45 -28.33
N CYS A 164 17.09 33.98 -28.93
CA CYS A 164 17.09 35.20 -29.73
C CYS A 164 18.04 35.14 -30.95
N GLU A 165 18.35 33.93 -31.43
CA GLU A 165 19.19 33.72 -32.62
C GLU A 165 18.35 33.40 -33.86
N GLN A 166 18.85 33.79 -35.03
CA GLN A 166 18.26 33.41 -36.32
C GLN A 166 18.64 31.97 -36.65
N ASN A 167 17.62 31.16 -36.94
CA ASN A 167 17.79 29.73 -37.22
C ASN A 167 17.19 29.36 -38.58
N GLU A 168 17.80 28.39 -39.27
CA GLU A 168 17.29 27.93 -40.58
C GLU A 168 15.96 27.18 -40.46
N SER A 169 15.71 26.56 -39.31
CA SER A 169 14.47 25.86 -39.02
C SER A 169 14.06 26.07 -37.56
N LEU A 170 12.75 26.26 -37.36
CA LEU A 170 12.13 26.35 -36.05
C LEU A 170 11.07 25.25 -35.94
N SER A 171 11.09 24.53 -34.84
CA SER A 171 10.12 23.49 -34.53
C SER A 171 9.00 24.07 -33.65
N THR A 172 7.76 23.73 -34.01
CA THR A 172 6.54 24.16 -33.32
C THR A 172 5.73 22.96 -32.88
N LEU A 173 5.11 23.08 -31.70
CA LEU A 173 3.93 22.27 -31.35
C LEU A 173 2.71 22.82 -32.10
N ILE A 174 1.57 22.14 -31.98
CA ILE A 174 0.29 22.59 -32.56
C ILE A 174 -0.21 23.94 -32.01
N CYS A 175 0.38 24.47 -30.93
CA CYS A 175 0.14 25.84 -30.47
C CYS A 175 0.77 26.91 -31.39
N GLY A 176 1.69 26.54 -32.28
CA GLY A 176 2.34 27.43 -33.23
C GLY A 176 3.53 28.24 -32.69
N HIS A 177 3.93 28.04 -31.43
CA HIS A 177 5.07 28.75 -30.83
C HIS A 177 6.42 28.19 -31.34
N PRO A 178 7.24 28.99 -32.05
CA PRO A 178 8.42 28.48 -32.75
C PRO A 178 9.71 28.62 -31.93
N PHE A 179 10.49 27.54 -31.85
CA PHE A 179 11.79 27.53 -31.19
C PHE A 179 12.79 26.68 -31.98
N CYS A 180 14.08 26.99 -31.90
CA CYS A 180 15.10 26.21 -32.57
C CYS A 180 15.27 24.83 -31.91
N ASP A 181 15.74 23.85 -32.69
CA ASP A 181 15.90 22.48 -32.22
C ASP A 181 16.90 22.38 -31.06
N GLU A 182 17.95 23.21 -31.04
CA GLU A 182 18.92 23.25 -29.94
C GLU A 182 18.27 23.65 -28.60
N CYS A 183 17.39 24.66 -28.62
CA CYS A 183 16.64 25.08 -27.43
C CYS A 183 15.68 23.98 -26.97
N TRP A 184 14.98 23.34 -27.91
CA TRP A 184 14.11 22.21 -27.59
C TRP A 184 14.88 21.04 -26.98
N ILE A 185 16.04 20.66 -27.53
CA ILE A 185 16.87 19.57 -27.01
C ILE A 185 17.38 19.92 -25.61
N ALA A 186 17.87 21.14 -25.39
CA ALA A 186 18.34 21.60 -24.08
C ALA A 186 17.22 21.61 -23.03
N TYR A 187 16.03 22.08 -23.42
CA TYR A 187 14.84 22.06 -22.56
C TYR A 187 14.41 20.63 -22.23
N MET A 188 14.28 19.76 -23.23
CA MET A 188 13.91 18.35 -23.04
C MET A 188 14.90 17.63 -22.13
N ARG A 189 16.21 17.83 -22.33
CA ARG A 189 17.23 17.26 -21.44
C ARG A 189 17.02 17.70 -20.00
N THR A 190 16.84 18.99 -19.77
CA THR A 190 16.61 19.54 -18.41
C THR A 190 15.34 18.95 -17.79
N GLN A 191 14.23 18.93 -18.53
CA GLN A 191 12.96 18.38 -18.04
C GLN A 191 13.06 16.88 -17.70
N VAL A 192 13.71 16.10 -18.57
CA VAL A 192 13.92 14.66 -18.37
C VAL A 192 14.90 14.40 -17.22
N ASP A 193 15.88 15.27 -17.02
CA ASP A 193 16.82 15.21 -15.90
C ASP A 193 16.16 15.53 -14.56
N ASP A 194 15.24 16.49 -14.53
CA ASP A 194 14.38 16.81 -13.39
C ASP A 194 13.31 15.72 -13.11
N GLY A 195 13.17 14.74 -14.00
CA GLY A 195 12.29 13.59 -13.85
C GLY A 195 10.90 13.77 -14.46
N ASN A 196 10.66 14.86 -15.20
CA ASN A 196 9.42 15.08 -15.94
C ASN A 196 9.40 14.19 -17.21
N SER A 197 8.21 13.74 -17.58
CA SER A 197 7.97 12.89 -18.76
C SER A 197 6.74 13.33 -19.53
N ILE A 198 5.55 12.87 -19.13
CA ILE A 198 4.31 13.01 -19.92
C ILE A 198 3.76 14.44 -19.86
N ARG A 199 4.12 15.19 -18.82
CA ARG A 199 3.62 16.55 -18.52
C ARG A 199 4.58 17.66 -18.91
N ILE A 200 5.46 17.42 -19.88
CA ILE A 200 6.35 18.47 -20.38
C ILE A 200 5.54 19.45 -21.21
N GLU A 201 5.48 20.71 -20.78
CA GLU A 201 4.73 21.78 -21.46
C GLU A 201 5.57 22.52 -22.51
N CYS A 202 4.90 23.26 -23.38
CA CYS A 202 5.51 24.20 -24.32
C CYS A 202 6.38 25.24 -23.58
N MET A 203 7.54 25.60 -24.16
CA MET A 203 8.44 26.62 -23.58
C MET A 203 7.84 28.04 -23.53
N GLN A 204 6.73 28.30 -24.24
CA GLN A 204 6.08 29.61 -24.22
C GLN A 204 5.37 29.86 -22.89
N GLN A 205 5.57 31.05 -22.33
CA GLN A 205 4.86 31.48 -21.12
C GLN A 205 3.34 31.40 -21.29
N HIS A 206 2.66 30.84 -20.28
CA HIS A 206 1.21 30.63 -20.25
C HIS A 206 0.65 29.64 -21.29
N CYS A 207 1.49 28.83 -21.94
CA CYS A 207 1.04 27.77 -22.82
C CYS A 207 1.03 26.41 -22.10
N GLN A 208 -0.17 25.91 -21.80
CA GLN A 208 -0.38 24.63 -21.08
C GLN A 208 -0.45 23.41 -22.02
N LEU A 209 0.07 23.54 -23.25
CA LEU A 209 0.05 22.45 -24.22
C LEU A 209 1.21 21.49 -23.93
N TYR A 210 0.90 20.20 -23.75
CA TYR A 210 1.92 19.18 -23.53
C TYR A 210 2.61 18.75 -24.83
N CYS A 211 3.88 18.41 -24.71
CA CYS A 211 4.67 17.77 -25.75
C CYS A 211 4.27 16.30 -25.87
N THR A 212 3.73 15.89 -27.03
CA THR A 212 3.40 14.49 -27.29
C THR A 212 4.65 13.66 -27.55
N GLU A 213 4.59 12.34 -27.32
CA GLU A 213 5.70 11.42 -27.63
C GLU A 213 6.20 11.55 -29.07
N ASP A 214 5.28 11.75 -30.03
CA ASP A 214 5.63 11.92 -31.45
C ASP A 214 6.46 13.19 -31.69
N PHE A 215 6.13 14.29 -30.99
CA PHE A 215 6.90 15.53 -31.06
C PHE A 215 8.27 15.36 -30.41
N VAL A 216 8.33 14.72 -29.24
CA VAL A 216 9.60 14.44 -28.56
C VAL A 216 10.50 13.59 -29.45
N ALA A 217 9.97 12.50 -30.04
CA ALA A 217 10.72 11.65 -30.96
C ALA A 217 11.27 12.39 -32.19
N LYS A 218 10.55 13.42 -32.67
CA LYS A 218 11.01 14.30 -33.76
C LYS A 218 12.16 15.22 -33.36
N ILE A 219 12.14 15.76 -32.13
CA ILE A 219 13.13 16.73 -31.63
C ILE A 219 14.44 16.06 -31.20
N ILE A 220 14.36 14.87 -30.58
CA ILE A 220 15.53 14.13 -30.07
C ILE A 220 15.79 12.83 -30.86
N PRO A 221 15.98 12.87 -32.20
CA PRO A 221 16.23 11.67 -32.98
C PRO A 221 17.65 11.12 -32.77
N ASN A 222 18.63 11.99 -32.48
CA ASN A 222 20.06 11.68 -32.44
C ASN A 222 20.68 11.81 -31.04
N THR A 223 19.86 11.85 -29.99
CA THR A 223 20.28 11.90 -28.57
C THR A 223 19.71 10.69 -27.81
N PRO A 224 20.24 9.48 -28.08
CA PRO A 224 19.69 8.24 -27.53
C PRO A 224 19.72 8.20 -26.00
N ASP A 225 20.70 8.86 -25.38
CA ASP A 225 20.81 9.03 -23.93
C ASP A 225 19.57 9.71 -23.31
N VAL A 226 19.13 10.82 -23.92
CA VAL A 226 17.96 11.59 -23.46
C VAL A 226 16.68 10.82 -23.80
N ARG A 227 16.61 10.25 -25.00
CA ARG A 227 15.45 9.49 -25.48
C ARG A 227 15.17 8.27 -24.60
N ASP A 228 16.17 7.44 -24.33
CA ASP A 228 16.02 6.24 -23.50
C ASP A 228 15.64 6.61 -22.06
N LYS A 229 16.10 7.76 -21.56
CA LYS A 229 15.71 8.28 -20.25
C LYS A 229 14.26 8.78 -20.25
N TYR A 230 13.84 9.50 -21.29
CA TYR A 230 12.46 9.95 -21.47
C TYR A 230 11.50 8.76 -21.55
N GLU A 231 11.76 7.78 -22.42
CA GLU A 231 10.91 6.59 -22.60
C GLU A 231 10.78 5.79 -21.30
N ARG A 232 11.88 5.62 -20.54
CA ARG A 232 11.85 4.99 -19.21
C ARG A 232 11.03 5.79 -18.19
N ASN A 233 11.15 7.12 -18.19
CA ASN A 233 10.36 7.97 -17.30
C ASN A 233 8.86 7.89 -17.65
N CYS A 234 8.50 7.95 -18.93
CA CYS A 234 7.12 7.77 -19.41
C CYS A 234 6.55 6.42 -18.97
N PHE A 235 7.28 5.33 -19.21
CA PHE A 235 6.85 3.99 -18.79
C PHE A 235 6.61 3.90 -17.27
N ARG A 236 7.49 4.52 -16.48
CA ARG A 236 7.34 4.60 -15.03
C ARG A 236 6.08 5.38 -14.63
N GLU A 237 5.84 6.54 -15.25
CA GLU A 237 4.65 7.36 -14.98
C GLU A 237 3.35 6.66 -15.41
N PHE A 238 3.37 5.89 -16.52
CA PHE A 238 2.25 5.05 -16.93
C PHE A 238 1.90 3.99 -15.87
N ILE A 239 2.88 3.28 -15.34
CA ILE A 239 2.63 2.28 -14.29
C ILE A 239 2.17 2.94 -12.99
N GLN A 240 2.77 4.06 -12.59
CA GLN A 240 2.41 4.77 -11.36
C GLN A 240 0.98 5.36 -11.42
N SER A 241 0.55 5.85 -12.58
CA SER A 241 -0.80 6.38 -12.79
C SER A 241 -1.86 5.28 -12.94
N ASN A 242 -1.46 4.06 -13.33
CA ASN A 242 -2.39 2.95 -13.50
C ASN A 242 -2.87 2.43 -12.13
N PRO A 243 -4.19 2.24 -11.90
CA PRO A 243 -4.69 1.76 -10.61
C PRO A 243 -4.32 0.30 -10.29
N TYR A 244 -4.02 -0.52 -11.30
CA TYR A 244 -3.88 -1.97 -11.20
C TYR A 244 -2.45 -2.49 -11.36
N LEU A 245 -1.48 -1.62 -11.68
CA LEU A 245 -0.08 -1.98 -11.91
C LEU A 245 0.83 -1.40 -10.83
N ARG A 246 1.80 -2.17 -10.34
CA ARG A 246 2.88 -1.65 -9.48
C ARG A 246 4.22 -2.29 -9.79
N PHE A 247 5.29 -1.49 -9.71
CA PHE A 247 6.64 -2.02 -9.74
C PHE A 247 6.93 -2.84 -8.49
N CYS A 248 7.65 -3.94 -8.68
CA CYS A 248 8.27 -4.66 -7.58
C CYS A 248 9.32 -3.76 -6.89
N PRO A 249 9.28 -3.59 -5.56
CA PRO A 249 10.27 -2.81 -4.82
C PRO A 249 11.59 -3.59 -4.58
N GLY A 250 11.63 -4.88 -4.96
CA GLY A 250 12.81 -5.72 -4.81
C GLY A 250 14.03 -5.16 -5.56
N VAL A 251 15.20 -5.28 -4.93
CA VAL A 251 16.47 -4.75 -5.46
C VAL A 251 16.76 -5.36 -6.84
N ASN A 252 17.02 -4.50 -7.83
CA ASN A 252 17.29 -4.89 -9.23
C ASN A 252 16.19 -5.76 -9.87
N CYS A 253 14.95 -5.68 -9.37
CA CYS A 253 13.81 -6.39 -9.94
C CYS A 253 13.00 -5.48 -10.86
N GLN A 254 12.68 -5.96 -12.08
CA GLN A 254 11.89 -5.24 -13.08
C GLN A 254 10.50 -5.85 -13.28
N MET A 255 10.08 -6.77 -12.39
CA MET A 255 8.75 -7.34 -12.43
C MET A 255 7.72 -6.29 -12.02
N ILE A 256 6.54 -6.37 -12.62
CA ILE A 256 5.42 -5.48 -12.35
C ILE A 256 4.23 -6.34 -11.95
N SER A 257 3.66 -6.11 -10.78
CA SER A 257 2.46 -6.81 -10.34
C SER A 257 1.22 -6.19 -10.97
N TYR A 258 0.30 -7.03 -11.40
CA TYR A 258 -1.01 -6.67 -11.94
C TYR A 258 -2.13 -7.32 -11.12
N CYS A 259 -3.09 -6.51 -10.67
CA CYS A 259 -4.29 -6.99 -9.98
C CYS A 259 -5.46 -6.04 -10.21
N LYS A 260 -6.63 -6.58 -10.57
CA LYS A 260 -7.87 -5.80 -10.79
C LYS A 260 -8.63 -5.48 -9.49
N SER A 261 -8.06 -5.76 -8.33
CA SER A 261 -8.65 -5.39 -7.04
C SER A 261 -8.26 -3.95 -6.67
N ASP A 262 -9.23 -3.17 -6.20
CA ASP A 262 -8.97 -1.84 -5.62
C ASP A 262 -8.54 -1.92 -4.15
N LYS A 263 -8.61 -3.11 -3.52
CA LYS A 263 -8.17 -3.26 -2.12
C LYS A 263 -6.66 -3.49 -2.04
N PRO A 264 -6.00 -3.05 -0.96
CA PRO A 264 -4.58 -3.34 -0.73
C PRO A 264 -4.39 -4.84 -0.46
N HIS A 265 -3.59 -5.53 -1.27
CA HIS A 265 -3.29 -6.95 -1.11
C HIS A 265 -1.80 -7.24 -1.04
N ARG A 266 -1.47 -8.36 -0.42
CA ARG A 266 -0.10 -8.86 -0.32
C ARG A 266 0.29 -9.48 -1.65
N CYS A 267 1.24 -8.86 -2.33
CA CYS A 267 1.93 -9.44 -3.46
C CYS A 267 3.24 -10.07 -2.98
N ILE A 268 3.63 -11.19 -3.58
CA ILE A 268 4.96 -11.79 -3.49
C ILE A 268 5.48 -11.89 -4.92
N CYS A 269 6.61 -11.23 -5.19
CA CYS A 269 7.19 -11.24 -6.52
C CYS A 269 7.68 -12.65 -6.91
N THR A 270 7.24 -13.18 -8.04
CA THR A 270 7.64 -14.51 -8.51
C THR A 270 9.12 -14.62 -8.88
N LYS A 271 9.81 -13.50 -9.12
CA LYS A 271 11.22 -13.47 -9.51
C LYS A 271 12.19 -13.30 -8.33
N CYS A 272 11.84 -12.42 -7.38
CA CYS A 272 12.76 -12.01 -6.31
C CYS A 272 12.20 -12.22 -4.90
N GLU A 273 11.00 -12.81 -4.79
CA GLU A 273 10.33 -13.19 -3.54
C GLU A 273 10.03 -12.03 -2.58
N THR A 274 10.29 -10.78 -2.99
CA THR A 274 9.97 -9.59 -2.22
C THR A 274 8.46 -9.49 -2.04
N SER A 275 8.01 -9.33 -0.79
CA SER A 275 6.61 -9.13 -0.45
C SER A 275 6.28 -7.67 -0.22
N TYR A 276 5.18 -7.19 -0.80
CA TYR A 276 4.79 -5.78 -0.76
C TYR A 276 3.28 -5.61 -1.01
N CYS A 277 2.77 -4.41 -0.75
CA CYS A 277 1.40 -4.00 -1.03
C CYS A 277 1.25 -3.66 -2.52
N ILE A 278 0.35 -4.35 -3.21
CA ILE A 278 0.05 -4.10 -4.62
C ILE A 278 -0.62 -2.75 -4.88
N LYS A 279 -1.06 -2.02 -3.84
CA LYS A 279 -1.69 -0.71 -4.02
C LYS A 279 -0.72 0.46 -3.85
N CYS A 280 0.23 0.38 -2.92
CA CYS A 280 1.17 1.48 -2.64
C CYS A 280 2.66 1.14 -2.92
N GLY A 281 2.99 -0.12 -3.18
CA GLY A 281 4.37 -0.57 -3.41
C GLY A 281 5.26 -0.61 -2.17
N GLN A 282 4.73 -0.27 -0.99
CA GLN A 282 5.43 -0.38 0.30
C GLN A 282 5.25 -1.77 0.90
N ASP A 283 5.89 -2.05 2.04
CA ASP A 283 5.62 -3.26 2.83
C ASP A 283 4.11 -3.43 3.07
N TYR A 284 3.60 -4.65 2.89
CA TYR A 284 2.18 -5.00 2.89
C TYR A 284 1.22 -4.44 3.99
N HIS A 285 1.55 -4.10 5.22
CA HIS A 285 0.74 -3.24 6.11
C HIS A 285 -0.74 -3.53 6.49
N ALA A 286 -1.36 -4.69 6.24
CA ALA A 286 -2.71 -4.97 6.80
C ALA A 286 -2.68 -5.12 8.35
N PRO A 287 -3.68 -4.61 9.10
CA PRO A 287 -4.95 -4.03 8.65
C PRO A 287 -4.90 -2.53 8.28
N ALA A 288 -3.75 -1.87 8.44
CA ALA A 288 -3.66 -0.45 8.09
C ALA A 288 -3.90 -0.23 6.59
N THR A 289 -4.64 0.82 6.25
CA THR A 289 -4.78 1.24 4.85
C THR A 289 -3.50 1.93 4.38
N CYS A 290 -3.31 2.04 3.06
CA CYS A 290 -2.15 2.74 2.50
C CYS A 290 -2.06 4.19 3.00
N ASP A 291 -3.20 4.86 3.17
CA ASP A 291 -3.26 6.23 3.68
C ASP A 291 -2.85 6.34 5.15
N ILE A 292 -3.29 5.39 5.97
CA ILE A 292 -2.89 5.30 7.39
C ILE A 292 -1.38 5.07 7.47
N LEU A 293 -0.84 4.14 6.69
CA LEU A 293 0.59 3.89 6.67
C LEU A 293 1.38 5.13 6.25
N LYS A 294 0.95 5.82 5.18
CA LYS A 294 1.58 7.04 4.70
C LYS A 294 1.60 8.13 5.78
N LYS A 295 0.47 8.36 6.45
CA LYS A 295 0.38 9.32 7.57
C LYS A 295 1.28 8.92 8.74
N TRP A 296 1.34 7.62 9.05
CA TRP A 296 2.21 7.09 10.11
C TRP A 296 3.69 7.30 9.78
N GLN A 297 4.11 7.00 8.55
CA GLN A 297 5.49 7.19 8.10
C GLN A 297 5.94 8.65 8.18
N VAL A 298 5.10 9.59 7.71
CA VAL A 298 5.38 11.04 7.82
C VAL A 298 5.52 11.43 9.28
N LYS A 299 4.59 10.99 10.14
CA LYS A 299 4.66 11.28 11.58
C LYS A 299 5.93 10.70 12.23
N CYS A 300 6.33 9.50 11.87
CA CYS A 300 7.57 8.91 12.35
C CYS A 300 8.80 9.68 11.87
N ALA A 301 8.82 10.17 10.62
CA ALA A 301 9.92 11.00 10.13
C ALA A 301 10.05 12.31 10.93
N ASP A 302 8.94 12.91 11.32
CA ASP A 302 8.93 14.19 12.05
C ASP A 302 9.27 14.02 13.56
N ASP A 303 8.78 12.96 14.21
CA ASP A 303 8.81 12.83 15.67
C ASP A 303 9.78 11.73 16.21
N SER A 304 10.42 10.94 15.34
CA SER A 304 11.23 9.77 15.76
C SER A 304 12.49 10.12 16.54
N GLU A 305 13.16 11.24 16.25
CA GLU A 305 14.36 11.67 16.97
C GLU A 305 14.08 11.92 18.46
N THR A 306 12.91 12.47 18.78
CA THR A 306 12.46 12.68 20.17
C THR A 306 12.11 11.35 20.84
N ALA A 307 11.52 10.41 20.10
CA ALA A 307 11.16 9.09 20.61
C ALA A 307 12.38 8.18 20.87
N ASN A 308 13.34 8.19 19.94
CA ASN A 308 14.56 7.39 20.01
C ASN A 308 15.47 7.83 21.16
N TYR A 309 15.51 9.13 21.49
CA TYR A 309 16.24 9.65 22.65
C TYR A 309 15.69 9.10 23.98
N ILE A 310 14.40 8.77 24.05
CA ILE A 310 13.73 8.28 25.26
C ILE A 310 13.87 6.74 25.39
N SER A 311 13.92 6.00 24.28
CA SER A 311 14.03 4.54 24.29
C SER A 311 15.50 4.05 24.31
N ALA A 312 16.10 3.94 25.49
CA ALA A 312 17.41 3.31 25.65
C ALA A 312 17.34 1.77 25.46
N HIS A 313 18.37 1.18 24.84
CA HIS A 313 18.40 -0.21 24.37
C HIS A 313 18.60 -1.27 25.47
N THR A 314 18.88 -0.84 26.69
CA THR A 314 19.07 -1.70 27.87
C THR A 314 18.04 -1.33 28.93
N LYS A 315 17.44 -2.36 29.53
CA LYS A 315 16.35 -2.19 30.50
C LYS A 315 16.61 -3.00 31.76
N ASP A 316 16.16 -2.52 32.91
CA ASP A 316 16.36 -3.19 34.19
C ASP A 316 15.20 -4.15 34.53
N CYS A 317 15.52 -5.28 35.15
CA CYS A 317 14.52 -6.22 35.65
C CYS A 317 13.64 -5.53 36.72
N PRO A 318 12.30 -5.60 36.63
CA PRO A 318 11.40 -4.93 37.57
C PRO A 318 11.45 -5.50 39.00
N ASN A 319 11.99 -6.71 39.18
CA ASN A 319 12.07 -7.38 40.48
C ASN A 319 13.46 -7.27 41.14
N CYS A 320 14.54 -7.42 40.39
CA CYS A 320 15.90 -7.45 40.95
C CYS A 320 16.86 -6.39 40.39
N HIS A 321 16.37 -5.53 39.49
CA HIS A 321 17.14 -4.43 38.87
C HIS A 321 18.43 -4.86 38.17
N ALA A 322 18.54 -6.14 37.80
CA ALA A 322 19.59 -6.59 36.91
C ALA A 322 19.36 -6.01 35.51
N CYS A 323 20.39 -5.48 34.87
CA CYS A 323 20.34 -5.08 33.46
C CYS A 323 20.04 -6.31 32.58
N ILE A 324 19.04 -6.19 31.70
CA ILE A 324 18.55 -7.21 30.77
C ILE A 324 18.61 -6.65 29.35
N GLU A 325 19.09 -7.47 28.42
CA GLU A 325 19.05 -7.24 26.98
C GLU A 325 18.00 -8.16 26.33
N LYS A 326 17.32 -7.67 25.30
CA LYS A 326 16.35 -8.47 24.55
C LYS A 326 17.09 -9.49 23.67
N ASN A 327 16.81 -10.78 23.87
CA ASN A 327 17.52 -11.89 23.21
C ASN A 327 16.63 -12.77 22.33
N GLY A 328 15.46 -12.27 21.93
CA GLY A 328 14.47 -12.98 21.14
C GLY A 328 13.31 -12.07 20.74
N GLY A 329 12.45 -12.58 19.86
CA GLY A 329 11.27 -11.85 19.39
C GLY A 329 10.18 -11.76 20.45
N CYS A 330 10.14 -12.72 21.38
CA CYS A 330 9.12 -12.81 22.40
C CYS A 330 9.20 -11.66 23.43
N ASN A 331 8.07 -11.02 23.72
CA ASN A 331 7.96 -9.99 24.76
C ASN A 331 7.76 -10.58 26.16
N HIS A 332 7.49 -11.90 26.27
CA HIS A 332 7.50 -12.65 27.51
C HIS A 332 8.95 -12.95 27.93
N MET A 333 9.48 -12.16 28.87
CA MET A 333 10.86 -12.33 29.33
C MET A 333 10.91 -13.04 30.68
N GLN A 334 11.93 -13.90 30.84
CA GLN A 334 12.29 -14.50 32.13
C GLN A 334 13.66 -13.98 32.56
N CYS A 335 13.73 -13.33 33.73
CA CYS A 335 14.99 -12.83 34.26
C CYS A 335 15.99 -13.97 34.50
N THR A 336 17.19 -13.89 33.95
CA THR A 336 18.22 -14.93 34.11
C THR A 336 18.67 -15.10 35.56
N LYS A 337 18.70 -14.01 36.35
CA LYS A 337 19.14 -13.97 37.75
C LYS A 337 18.05 -14.41 38.74
N CYS A 338 16.86 -13.80 38.69
CA CYS A 338 15.80 -14.05 39.69
C CYS A 338 14.63 -14.92 39.19
N LYS A 339 14.66 -15.34 37.92
CA LYS A 339 13.62 -16.16 37.26
C LYS A 339 12.21 -15.54 37.23
N HIS A 340 12.07 -14.27 37.58
CA HIS A 340 10.81 -13.54 37.47
C HIS A 340 10.40 -13.38 35.99
N HIS A 341 9.13 -13.61 35.70
CA HIS A 341 8.53 -13.47 34.38
C HIS A 341 7.81 -12.13 34.25
N PHE A 342 8.14 -11.35 33.22
CA PHE A 342 7.59 -10.02 33.03
C PHE A 342 7.47 -9.68 31.55
N CYS A 343 6.67 -8.65 31.24
CA CYS A 343 6.51 -8.14 29.89
C CYS A 343 7.58 -7.07 29.57
N TRP A 344 8.26 -7.22 28.44
CA TRP A 344 9.29 -6.29 27.97
C TRP A 344 8.79 -4.86 27.72
N MET A 345 7.50 -4.72 27.35
CA MET A 345 6.92 -3.43 27.01
C MET A 345 6.52 -2.62 28.23
N CYS A 346 5.82 -3.23 29.19
CA CYS A 346 5.23 -2.51 30.32
C CYS A 346 5.89 -2.80 31.67
N PHE A 347 6.85 -3.72 31.73
CA PHE A 347 7.58 -4.13 32.95
C PHE A 347 6.72 -4.70 34.08
N ARG A 348 5.47 -5.07 33.79
CA ARG A 348 4.60 -5.73 34.76
C ARG A 348 4.74 -7.24 34.71
N ASP A 349 4.28 -7.90 35.77
CA ASP A 349 4.24 -9.35 35.89
C ASP A 349 3.52 -9.96 34.67
N TRP A 350 4.10 -11.02 34.11
CA TRP A 350 3.49 -11.71 32.98
C TRP A 350 2.17 -12.35 33.36
N LYS A 351 1.99 -12.79 34.61
CA LYS A 351 0.75 -13.46 35.08
C LYS A 351 -0.50 -12.60 34.95
N SER A 352 -0.36 -11.26 34.96
CA SER A 352 -1.51 -10.39 34.75
C SER A 352 -1.86 -10.22 33.26
N HIS A 353 -0.94 -10.52 32.33
CA HIS A 353 -1.20 -10.42 30.89
C HIS A 353 -2.17 -11.51 30.45
N GLY A 354 -3.21 -11.12 29.71
CA GLY A 354 -4.27 -12.03 29.27
C GLY A 354 -5.43 -12.20 30.26
N SER A 355 -5.40 -11.52 31.41
CA SER A 355 -6.60 -11.34 32.24
C SER A 355 -7.52 -10.27 31.61
N GLU A 356 -8.85 -10.43 31.74
CA GLU A 356 -9.85 -9.46 31.23
C GLU A 356 -9.62 -8.02 31.72
N TYR A 357 -8.90 -7.87 32.83
CA TYR A 357 -8.67 -6.58 33.49
C TYR A 357 -7.40 -5.85 33.02
N TYR A 358 -6.43 -6.56 32.41
CA TYR A 358 -5.12 -5.99 32.09
C TYR A 358 -4.85 -5.86 30.59
N GLU A 359 -4.94 -4.63 30.10
CA GLU A 359 -4.77 -4.30 28.68
C GLU A 359 -3.45 -3.54 28.46
N CYS A 360 -2.34 -4.25 28.24
CA CYS A 360 -1.03 -3.64 27.94
C CYS A 360 -1.05 -2.84 26.63
N SER A 361 -1.84 -3.28 25.64
CA SER A 361 -1.93 -2.71 24.30
C SER A 361 -2.75 -1.41 24.24
N ARG A 362 -3.73 -1.26 25.13
CA ARG A 362 -4.69 -0.15 25.11
C ARG A 362 -4.07 1.13 25.67
N TYR A 363 -4.19 2.21 24.92
CA TYR A 363 -3.90 3.55 25.44
C TYR A 363 -5.11 4.04 26.25
N ARG A 364 -4.93 4.30 27.54
CA ARG A 364 -5.96 4.90 28.41
C ARG A 364 -5.66 6.37 28.64
N GLU A 365 -6.54 7.23 28.14
CA GLU A 365 -6.50 8.66 28.44
C GLU A 365 -6.86 8.88 29.91
N ASN A 366 -6.18 9.80 30.60
CA ASN A 366 -6.55 10.19 31.95
C ASN A 366 -7.67 11.26 31.89
N PRO A 367 -8.93 10.92 32.23
CA PRO A 367 -10.05 11.86 32.12
C PRO A 367 -9.99 13.00 33.14
N ALA A 368 -9.20 12.86 34.22
CA ALA A 368 -9.10 13.86 35.28
C ALA A 368 -8.40 15.18 34.87
N ILE A 369 -7.87 15.24 33.65
CA ILE A 369 -7.14 16.41 33.12
C ILE A 369 -7.87 16.96 31.87
N ALA A 370 -9.12 16.57 31.60
CA ALA A 370 -9.81 16.91 30.35
C ALA A 370 -10.12 18.40 30.15
N GLN A 371 -9.91 19.26 31.16
CA GLN A 371 -10.03 20.71 31.05
C GLN A 371 -8.64 21.39 31.18
N GLU A 372 -8.33 22.24 30.18
CA GLU A 372 -7.29 23.29 30.14
C GLU A 372 -5.83 23.07 29.61
N ALA A 373 -5.36 24.18 29.00
CA ALA A 373 -4.06 24.57 28.39
C ALA A 373 -3.52 23.81 27.15
N ASN A 374 -3.13 24.57 26.11
CA ASN A 374 -2.53 24.06 24.86
C ASN A 374 -1.25 23.23 25.08
N HIS A 375 -0.45 23.56 26.09
CA HIS A 375 0.77 22.81 26.43
C HIS A 375 0.47 21.37 26.90
N LEU A 376 -0.64 21.14 27.61
CA LEU A 376 -1.06 19.79 28.02
C LEU A 376 -1.60 18.98 26.84
N LYS A 377 -2.20 19.62 25.84
CA LYS A 377 -2.63 18.94 24.59
C LYS A 377 -1.45 18.41 23.79
N ALA A 378 -0.40 19.22 23.62
CA ALA A 378 0.82 18.83 22.94
C ALA A 378 1.50 17.63 23.64
N ARG A 379 1.60 17.69 24.98
CA ARG A 379 2.12 16.58 25.78
C ARG A 379 1.30 15.30 25.64
N ARG A 380 -0.04 15.38 25.66
CA ARG A 380 -0.91 14.20 25.45
C ARG A 380 -0.75 13.60 24.06
N ALA A 381 -0.68 14.44 23.03
CA ALA A 381 -0.46 13.97 21.67
C ALA A 381 0.89 13.23 21.55
N LEU A 382 1.94 13.73 22.21
CA LEU A 382 3.24 13.08 22.29
C LEU A 382 3.18 11.76 23.07
N GLU A 383 2.58 11.74 24.27
CA GLU A 383 2.43 10.52 25.08
C GLU A 383 1.65 9.43 24.34
N LYS A 384 0.56 9.82 23.64
CA LYS A 384 -0.18 8.91 22.76
C LYS A 384 0.72 8.40 21.65
N TYR A 385 1.42 9.28 20.93
CA TYR A 385 2.32 8.86 19.85
C TYR A 385 3.38 7.88 20.34
N LEU A 386 4.08 8.18 21.43
CA LEU A 386 5.10 7.30 22.01
C LEU A 386 4.55 5.92 22.36
N HIS A 387 3.34 5.84 22.95
CA HIS A 387 2.70 4.56 23.27
C HIS A 387 2.54 3.65 22.05
N TYR A 388 2.06 4.19 20.92
CA TYR A 388 1.87 3.41 19.69
C TYR A 388 3.18 3.19 18.94
N PHE A 389 4.08 4.19 18.93
CA PHE A 389 5.37 4.11 18.27
C PHE A 389 6.27 3.05 18.88
N GLU A 390 6.41 3.04 20.21
CA GLU A 390 7.24 2.05 20.90
C GLU A 390 6.77 0.61 20.63
N ARG A 391 5.46 0.39 20.54
CA ARG A 391 4.89 -0.93 20.22
C ARG A 391 5.13 -1.32 18.76
N PHE A 392 4.90 -0.39 17.83
CA PHE A 392 5.20 -0.60 16.41
C PHE A 392 6.68 -0.94 16.19
N GLU A 393 7.59 -0.13 16.74
CA GLU A 393 9.05 -0.34 16.71
C GLU A 393 9.45 -1.68 17.35
N ASN A 394 8.89 -1.99 18.52
CA ASN A 394 9.21 -3.23 19.22
C ASN A 394 8.81 -4.46 18.40
N HIS A 395 7.62 -4.47 17.80
CA HIS A 395 7.19 -5.58 16.94
C HIS A 395 7.99 -5.64 15.64
N SER A 396 8.40 -4.51 15.08
CA SER A 396 9.34 -4.49 13.94
C SER A 396 10.70 -5.11 14.30
N LYS A 397 11.24 -4.81 15.48
CA LYS A 397 12.49 -5.43 15.99
C LYS A 397 12.31 -6.93 16.25
N SER A 398 11.19 -7.31 16.88
CA SER A 398 10.86 -8.72 17.11
C SER A 398 10.71 -9.52 15.82
N LEU A 399 10.12 -8.93 14.78
CA LEU A 399 9.97 -9.58 13.46
C LEU A 399 11.32 -9.93 12.83
N LYS A 400 12.32 -9.04 12.95
CA LYS A 400 13.70 -9.31 12.48
C LYS A 400 14.32 -10.49 13.23
N MET A 401 14.14 -10.54 14.55
CA MET A 401 14.65 -11.65 15.38
C MET A 401 13.95 -12.98 15.07
N GLU A 402 12.67 -12.94 14.73
CA GLU A 402 11.90 -14.13 14.32
C GLU A 402 12.29 -14.64 12.94
N GLU A 403 12.69 -13.76 12.01
CA GLU A 403 13.26 -14.17 10.74
C GLU A 403 14.58 -14.92 10.92
N ASP A 404 15.46 -14.43 11.81
CA ASP A 404 16.68 -15.15 12.20
C ASP A 404 16.36 -16.50 12.86
N LEU A 405 15.33 -16.56 13.71
CA LEU A 405 14.87 -17.80 14.33
C LEU A 405 14.36 -18.79 13.28
N ARG A 406 13.57 -18.34 12.30
CA ARG A 406 13.08 -19.16 11.18
C ARG A 406 14.23 -19.75 10.38
N ASN A 407 15.26 -18.95 10.08
CA ASN A 407 16.46 -19.42 9.38
C ASN A 407 17.23 -20.47 10.19
N LYS A 408 17.36 -20.26 11.52
CA LYS A 408 17.97 -21.25 12.42
C LYS A 408 17.17 -22.55 12.49
N ILE A 409 15.85 -22.47 12.55
CA ILE A 409 14.96 -23.64 12.53
C ILE A 409 15.15 -24.41 11.22
N LYS A 410 15.14 -23.72 10.07
CA LYS A 410 15.38 -24.36 8.76
C LYS A 410 16.73 -25.08 8.72
N ALA A 411 17.81 -24.44 9.15
CA ALA A 411 19.13 -25.06 9.19
C ALA A 411 19.18 -26.29 10.11
N LYS A 412 18.52 -26.24 11.28
CA LYS A 412 18.40 -27.40 12.18
C LYS A 412 17.60 -28.54 11.56
N ILE A 413 16.53 -28.25 10.82
CA ILE A 413 15.75 -29.26 10.09
C ILE A 413 16.65 -29.94 9.06
N ASP A 414 17.39 -29.17 8.27
CA ASP A 414 18.30 -29.70 7.26
C ASP A 414 19.39 -30.58 7.88
N GLU A 415 19.95 -30.20 9.04
CA GLU A 415 20.91 -31.01 9.81
C GLU A 415 20.30 -32.34 10.28
N LYS A 416 19.09 -32.31 10.85
CA LYS A 416 18.40 -33.53 11.31
C LYS A 416 18.09 -34.49 10.17
N VAL A 417 17.63 -33.96 9.04
CA VAL A 417 17.37 -34.74 7.83
C VAL A 417 18.67 -35.35 7.29
N ALA A 418 19.77 -34.59 7.30
CA ALA A 418 21.10 -35.09 6.92
C ALA A 418 21.60 -36.20 7.87
N ASN A 419 21.29 -36.11 9.17
CA ASN A 419 21.62 -37.12 10.17
C ASN A 419 20.64 -38.32 10.19
N HIS A 420 19.70 -38.39 9.26
CA HIS A 420 18.67 -39.43 9.16
C HIS A 420 17.72 -39.51 10.38
N GLU A 421 17.53 -38.41 11.11
CA GLU A 421 16.57 -38.28 12.22
C GLU A 421 15.15 -37.96 11.72
N GLY A 422 14.70 -38.62 10.66
CA GLY A 422 13.41 -38.37 9.99
C GLY A 422 13.55 -37.58 8.70
N THR A 423 12.40 -37.29 8.09
CA THR A 423 12.27 -36.58 6.82
C THR A 423 11.93 -35.11 7.03
N TRP A 424 12.06 -34.30 5.98
CA TRP A 424 11.67 -32.89 6.05
C TRP A 424 10.19 -32.71 6.45
N ILE A 425 9.31 -33.62 6.01
CA ILE A 425 7.87 -33.59 6.32
C ILE A 425 7.63 -33.77 7.83
N ASP A 426 8.43 -34.61 8.50
CA ASP A 426 8.29 -34.87 9.93
C ASP A 426 8.56 -33.61 10.76
N TRP A 427 9.36 -32.68 10.24
CA TRP A 427 9.78 -31.44 10.90
C TRP A 427 9.13 -30.18 10.32
N GLN A 428 8.33 -30.30 9.26
CA GLN A 428 7.71 -29.18 8.55
C GLN A 428 6.90 -28.27 9.49
N TYR A 429 6.22 -28.86 10.47
CA TYR A 429 5.40 -28.13 11.44
C TYR A 429 6.19 -27.02 12.19
N LEU A 430 7.50 -27.20 12.44
CA LEU A 430 8.34 -26.19 13.09
C LEU A 430 8.60 -24.98 12.18
N HIS A 431 8.86 -25.25 10.90
CA HIS A 431 9.05 -24.22 9.90
C HIS A 431 7.74 -23.45 9.66
N ASP A 432 6.62 -24.17 9.62
CA ASP A 432 5.29 -23.60 9.46
C ASP A 432 4.89 -22.77 10.69
N ALA A 433 5.22 -23.21 11.91
CA ALA A 433 5.03 -22.45 13.15
C ALA A 433 5.80 -21.13 13.13
N ALA A 434 7.08 -21.14 12.74
CA ALA A 434 7.90 -19.94 12.63
C ALA A 434 7.40 -18.98 11.53
N SER A 435 6.94 -19.54 10.40
CA SER A 435 6.36 -18.77 9.30
C SER A 435 5.04 -18.12 9.69
N LEU A 436 4.18 -18.85 10.40
CA LEU A 436 2.93 -18.33 10.92
C LEU A 436 3.15 -17.26 11.99
N LEU A 437 4.09 -17.48 12.90
CA LEU A 437 4.48 -16.48 13.90
C LEU A 437 4.89 -15.16 13.24
N THR A 438 5.77 -15.23 12.23
CA THR A 438 6.20 -14.07 11.43
C THR A 438 5.00 -13.38 10.78
N LYS A 439 4.07 -14.15 10.21
CA LYS A 439 2.82 -13.62 9.59
C LYS A 439 1.94 -12.90 10.62
N CYS A 440 1.71 -13.50 11.78
CA CYS A 440 0.86 -12.91 12.81
C CYS A 440 1.49 -11.65 13.42
N ARG A 441 2.80 -11.68 13.72
CA ARG A 441 3.53 -10.52 14.23
C ARG A 441 3.56 -9.37 13.23
N TYR A 442 3.69 -9.69 11.95
CA TYR A 442 3.57 -8.72 10.88
C TYR A 442 2.22 -7.99 10.93
N THR A 443 1.10 -8.74 10.94
CA THR A 443 -0.23 -8.14 11.07
C THR A 443 -0.34 -7.30 12.35
N LEU A 444 0.11 -7.83 13.48
CA LEU A 444 0.08 -7.13 14.77
C LEU A 444 0.87 -5.81 14.74
N GLN A 445 2.04 -5.75 14.12
CA GLN A 445 2.81 -4.51 13.97
C GLN A 445 1.94 -3.39 13.38
N TYR A 446 1.19 -3.69 12.31
CA TYR A 446 0.37 -2.69 11.61
C TYR A 446 -0.99 -2.42 12.25
N THR A 447 -1.40 -3.21 13.26
CA THR A 447 -2.57 -2.87 14.08
C THR A 447 -2.36 -1.59 14.91
N TYR A 448 -1.11 -1.24 15.28
CA TYR A 448 -0.85 -0.04 16.09
C TYR A 448 -1.00 1.28 15.33
N PRO A 449 -0.40 1.46 14.13
CA PRO A 449 -0.71 2.60 13.27
C PRO A 449 -2.20 2.72 12.99
N PHE A 450 -2.88 1.59 12.73
CA PHE A 450 -4.33 1.57 12.54
C PHE A 450 -5.07 2.11 13.77
N ALA A 451 -4.86 1.51 14.96
CA ALA A 451 -5.48 1.95 16.21
C ALA A 451 -5.18 3.41 16.59
N TYR A 452 -3.99 3.92 16.27
CA TYR A 452 -3.63 5.31 16.54
C TYR A 452 -4.58 6.30 15.83
N TYR A 453 -4.97 5.99 14.59
CA TYR A 453 -5.84 6.83 13.76
C TYR A 453 -7.34 6.48 13.84
N MET A 454 -7.74 5.51 14.67
CA MET A 454 -9.16 5.15 14.89
C MET A 454 -9.93 6.11 15.84
N ASP A 455 -9.46 7.34 16.05
CA ASP A 455 -10.14 8.27 16.97
C ASP A 455 -11.56 8.59 16.48
N GLY A 456 -12.54 8.40 17.36
CA GLY A 456 -13.96 8.63 17.04
C GLY A 456 -14.67 7.45 16.35
N ASP A 457 -13.99 6.34 16.06
CA ASP A 457 -14.62 5.14 15.52
C ASP A 457 -15.36 4.37 16.65
N PRO A 458 -16.67 4.08 16.52
CA PRO A 458 -17.43 3.35 17.54
C PRO A 458 -16.93 1.92 17.77
N ARG A 459 -16.21 1.34 16.81
CA ARG A 459 -15.64 -0.01 16.89
C ARG A 459 -14.22 -0.03 17.46
N LYS A 460 -13.66 1.11 17.88
CA LYS A 460 -12.30 1.21 18.44
C LYS A 460 -12.11 0.29 19.65
N GLU A 461 -13.10 0.18 20.54
CA GLU A 461 -13.01 -0.68 21.72
C GLU A 461 -12.96 -2.16 21.33
N LEU A 462 -13.82 -2.57 20.40
CA LEU A 462 -13.81 -3.94 19.85
C LEU A 462 -12.46 -4.24 19.16
N PHE A 463 -11.93 -3.30 18.38
CA PHE A 463 -10.62 -3.46 17.75
C PHE A 463 -9.51 -3.66 18.78
N GLN A 464 -9.46 -2.81 19.81
CA GLN A 464 -8.44 -2.89 20.86
C GLN A 464 -8.53 -4.20 21.65
N TYR A 465 -9.75 -4.69 21.88
CA TYR A 465 -9.97 -6.00 22.49
C TYR A 465 -9.41 -7.12 21.61
N GLN A 466 -9.76 -7.16 20.31
CA GLN A 466 -9.25 -8.18 19.39
C GLN A 466 -7.74 -8.09 19.19
N GLN A 467 -7.19 -6.88 19.14
CA GLN A 467 -5.75 -6.62 19.08
C GLN A 467 -5.04 -7.20 20.32
N ALA A 468 -5.58 -6.99 21.52
CA ALA A 468 -5.02 -7.53 22.76
C ALA A 468 -5.05 -9.06 22.79
N GLN A 469 -6.15 -9.67 22.32
CA GLN A 469 -6.25 -11.12 22.19
C GLN A 469 -5.21 -11.66 21.21
N LEU A 470 -5.11 -11.06 20.02
CA LEU A 470 -4.11 -11.46 19.02
C LEU A 470 -2.67 -11.32 19.57
N GLU A 471 -2.35 -10.21 20.23
CA GLU A 471 -1.04 -9.99 20.84
C GLU A 471 -0.69 -11.08 21.85
N LYS A 472 -1.63 -11.44 22.73
CA LYS A 472 -1.43 -12.51 23.71
C LYS A 472 -1.09 -13.84 23.03
N GLU A 473 -1.90 -14.25 22.04
CA GLU A 473 -1.72 -15.54 21.37
C GLU A 473 -0.42 -15.59 20.52
N ILE A 474 0.01 -14.45 19.98
CA ILE A 474 1.30 -14.31 19.28
C ILE A 474 2.47 -14.49 20.25
N GLU A 475 2.42 -13.86 21.43
CA GLU A 475 3.52 -13.99 22.40
C GLU A 475 3.60 -15.41 22.99
N GLU A 476 2.46 -16.08 23.19
CA GLU A 476 2.43 -17.50 23.54
C GLU A 476 3.00 -18.40 22.45
N LEU A 477 2.66 -18.14 21.17
CA LEU A 477 3.26 -18.85 20.03
C LEU A 477 4.76 -18.60 19.93
N SER A 478 5.21 -17.35 20.07
CA SER A 478 6.62 -16.96 20.05
C SER A 478 7.42 -17.71 21.13
N TRP A 479 6.88 -17.76 22.36
CA TRP A 479 7.50 -18.48 23.47
C TRP A 479 7.67 -19.98 23.18
N LYS A 480 6.63 -20.61 22.62
CA LYS A 480 6.62 -22.03 22.26
C LYS A 480 7.60 -22.33 21.12
N VAL A 481 7.65 -21.49 20.08
CA VAL A 481 8.57 -21.65 18.93
C VAL A 481 10.04 -21.48 19.36
N GLU A 482 10.34 -20.49 20.21
CA GLU A 482 11.69 -20.31 20.77
C GLU A 482 12.15 -21.52 21.62
N ARG A 483 11.20 -22.34 22.10
CA ARG A 483 11.42 -23.52 22.95
C ARG A 483 10.88 -24.79 22.31
N ALA A 484 10.94 -24.87 20.99
CA ALA A 484 10.41 -26.00 20.21
C ALA A 484 10.97 -27.36 20.67
N GLU A 485 12.19 -27.42 21.20
CA GLU A 485 12.81 -28.67 21.69
C GLU A 485 12.13 -29.24 22.94
N THR A 486 11.48 -28.39 23.75
CA THR A 486 10.79 -28.80 24.99
C THR A 486 9.28 -28.69 24.91
N THR A 487 8.76 -28.12 23.83
CA THR A 487 7.32 -27.90 23.65
C THR A 487 6.71 -29.13 22.99
N ASP A 488 5.59 -29.62 23.52
CA ASP A 488 4.84 -30.70 22.88
C ASP A 488 4.31 -30.25 21.51
N ARG A 489 4.32 -31.18 20.54
CA ARG A 489 3.89 -30.88 19.16
C ARG A 489 2.42 -30.49 19.10
N GLY A 490 1.54 -31.19 19.80
CA GLY A 490 0.11 -30.90 19.82
C GLY A 490 -0.17 -29.54 20.45
N ASP A 491 0.55 -29.19 21.53
CA ASP A 491 0.45 -27.88 22.17
C ASP A 491 0.90 -26.73 21.25
N LEU A 492 1.91 -26.96 20.40
CA LEU A 492 2.38 -25.99 19.42
C LEU A 492 1.39 -25.83 18.26
N GLU A 493 0.93 -26.94 17.67
CA GLU A 493 -0.04 -26.93 16.57
C GLU A 493 -1.38 -26.30 17.01
N ASN A 494 -1.84 -26.57 18.22
CA ASN A 494 -3.02 -25.91 18.79
C ASN A 494 -2.80 -24.38 18.93
N GLN A 495 -1.62 -23.95 19.41
CA GLN A 495 -1.31 -22.52 19.51
C GLN A 495 -1.28 -21.85 18.14
N MET A 496 -0.73 -22.52 17.13
CA MET A 496 -0.73 -22.04 15.75
C MET A 496 -2.16 -21.80 15.26
N HIS A 497 -3.05 -22.77 15.49
CA HIS A 497 -4.45 -22.64 15.09
C HIS A 497 -5.13 -21.45 15.76
N VAL A 498 -4.99 -21.31 17.08
CA VAL A 498 -5.59 -20.21 17.85
C VAL A 498 -5.06 -18.85 17.39
N ALA A 499 -3.75 -18.71 17.20
CA ALA A 499 -3.14 -17.45 16.75
C ALA A 499 -3.62 -17.04 15.35
N GLU A 500 -3.67 -17.98 14.39
CA GLU A 500 -4.17 -17.70 13.04
C GLU A 500 -5.66 -17.37 13.06
N GLN A 501 -6.46 -18.03 13.90
CA GLN A 501 -7.89 -17.74 14.04
C GLN A 501 -8.10 -16.31 14.53
N LYS A 502 -7.41 -15.88 15.60
CA LYS A 502 -7.50 -14.50 16.10
C LYS A 502 -7.07 -13.48 15.06
N ARG A 503 -6.02 -13.77 14.29
CA ARG A 503 -5.53 -12.91 13.21
C ARG A 503 -6.58 -12.76 12.11
N ARG A 504 -7.16 -13.87 11.65
CA ARG A 504 -8.19 -13.88 10.61
C ARG A 504 -9.45 -13.14 11.05
N THR A 505 -9.93 -13.37 12.28
CA THR A 505 -11.10 -12.65 12.82
C THR A 505 -10.86 -11.14 12.85
N LEU A 506 -9.70 -10.69 13.33
CA LEU A 506 -9.37 -9.26 13.35
C LEU A 506 -9.37 -8.65 11.95
N LEU A 507 -8.79 -9.36 10.97
CA LEU A 507 -8.81 -8.91 9.59
C LEU A 507 -10.23 -8.95 9.01
N GLN A 508 -11.01 -9.98 9.23
CA GLN A 508 -12.38 -10.04 8.71
C GLN A 508 -13.26 -8.88 9.20
N ASP A 509 -13.09 -8.45 10.46
CA ASP A 509 -13.90 -7.39 11.06
C ASP A 509 -13.43 -5.97 10.70
N PHE A 510 -12.12 -5.79 10.46
CA PHE A 510 -11.51 -4.46 10.33
C PHE A 510 -10.72 -4.23 9.03
N PHE A 511 -10.51 -5.27 8.24
CA PHE A 511 -9.91 -5.24 6.92
C PHE A 511 -10.99 -5.57 5.89
N ASN A 512 -11.77 -4.55 5.49
CA ASN A 512 -12.78 -4.65 4.44
C ASN A 512 -12.88 -3.38 3.61
#